data_AF-A0A834I9M7-F1
#
_entry.id   AF-A0A834I9M7-F1
#
_cell.length_a   1.000
_cell.length_b   1.000
_cell.length_c   1.000
_cell.angle_alpha   90.00
_cell.angle_beta   90.00
_cell.angle_gamma   90.00
#
_symmetry.space_group_name_H-M   'P 1'
#
loop_
_entity.id
_entity.type
_entity.pdbx_description
1 polymer ?
#
loop_
_entity_poly.entity_id
_entity_poly.type
_entity_poly.pdbx_seq_one_letter_code
_entity_poly.pdbx_strand_id
1 'polypeptide(L)'
;MKRSVLLLANFVLVIAKSSVNRYVVSNQRVTFHEGYIRCLQYGLEPAEILSESDEKEIEAALEPLRESTQSILIYKMKRIVLLLASFILVIVRSSANKYVVSNQRVTFHEGYLRCLQYGLEPAEILSESDQEEIEAVLKPLREIGFGEGFWIFASNLVDKTNYYWLNSKLPLFYSLFSTGQPDNAGQKENCLEIYQISTFVFGWNDCPCESKIKFICQRKKEI
;
A
#
# COMPACT_ATOMS: atom_id res chain seq x y z
N MET A 1 -20.69 48.71 -32.86
CA MET A 1 -21.33 47.47 -32.36
C MET A 1 -20.67 47.15 -31.02
N LYS A 2 -21.32 47.44 -29.89
CA LYS A 2 -20.75 47.20 -28.55
C LYS A 2 -20.62 45.68 -28.37
N ARG A 3 -19.41 45.14 -28.43
CA ARG A 3 -19.16 43.73 -28.06
C ARG A 3 -19.03 43.71 -26.54
N SER A 4 -20.15 43.44 -25.86
CA SER A 4 -20.13 43.05 -24.46
C SER A 4 -19.34 41.75 -24.37
N VAL A 5 -18.19 41.80 -23.71
CA VAL A 5 -17.29 40.67 -23.49
C VAL A 5 -18.06 39.45 -23.01
N LEU A 6 -17.75 38.32 -23.63
CA LEU A 6 -18.27 36.98 -23.38
C LEU A 6 -18.62 36.73 -21.89
N LEU A 7 -19.90 36.82 -21.57
CA LEU A 7 -20.52 36.20 -20.40
C LEU A 7 -20.63 34.69 -20.66
N LEU A 8 -19.57 33.92 -20.36
CA LEU A 8 -19.67 32.45 -20.31
C LEU A 8 -19.32 31.85 -18.94
N ALA A 9 -19.32 32.65 -17.88
CA ALA A 9 -19.30 32.14 -16.51
C ALA A 9 -20.11 33.08 -15.61
N ASN A 10 -20.85 32.52 -14.64
CA ASN A 10 -21.66 33.28 -13.66
C ASN A 10 -20.86 34.24 -12.75
N PHE A 11 -19.56 34.42 -13.00
CA PHE A 11 -18.65 35.28 -12.23
C PHE A 11 -17.72 36.05 -13.16
N VAL A 12 -17.48 37.33 -12.84
CA VAL A 12 -16.58 38.24 -13.56
C VAL A 12 -15.41 38.62 -12.64
N LEU A 13 -14.26 38.95 -13.23
CA LEU A 13 -13.16 39.59 -12.50
C LEU A 13 -13.52 41.06 -12.26
N VAL A 14 -13.12 41.63 -11.12
CA VAL A 14 -13.33 43.05 -10.85
C VAL A 14 -12.34 43.85 -11.69
N ILE A 15 -12.84 44.67 -12.61
CA ILE A 15 -12.04 45.54 -13.47
C ILE A 15 -12.46 46.99 -13.18
N ALA A 16 -11.49 47.82 -12.83
CA ALA A 16 -11.73 49.21 -12.50
C ALA A 16 -10.74 50.12 -13.22
N LYS A 17 -11.16 51.34 -13.51
CA LYS A 17 -10.30 52.38 -14.09
C LYS A 17 -9.59 53.11 -12.95
N SER A 18 -8.27 53.26 -13.04
CA SER A 18 -7.48 54.06 -12.09
C SER A 18 -6.86 55.27 -12.80
N SER A 19 -6.57 56.32 -12.04
CA SER A 19 -5.91 57.53 -12.53
C SER A 19 -4.43 57.33 -12.87
N VAL A 20 -3.82 56.24 -12.37
CA VAL A 20 -2.39 55.93 -12.54
C VAL A 20 -2.18 54.82 -13.58
N ASN A 21 -2.95 53.73 -13.48
CA ASN A 21 -2.98 52.63 -14.45
C ASN A 21 -4.37 52.59 -15.08
N ARG A 22 -4.48 52.59 -16.41
CA ARG A 22 -5.78 52.73 -17.08
C ARG A 22 -6.78 51.64 -16.64
N TYR A 23 -6.31 50.43 -16.31
CA TYR A 23 -7.13 49.37 -15.73
C TYR A 23 -6.42 48.67 -14.56
N VAL A 24 -7.18 48.32 -13.53
CA VAL A 24 -6.77 47.49 -12.39
C VAL A 24 -7.70 46.28 -12.33
N VAL A 25 -7.11 45.08 -12.19
CA VAL A 25 -7.87 43.83 -12.19
C VAL A 25 -7.63 43.06 -10.89
N SER A 26 -8.71 42.56 -10.28
CA SER A 26 -8.65 41.66 -9.12
C SER A 26 -8.94 40.22 -9.56
N ASN A 27 -8.21 39.27 -8.97
CA ASN A 27 -8.41 37.83 -9.19
C ASN A 27 -9.65 37.24 -8.49
N GLN A 28 -10.43 38.08 -7.80
CA GLN A 28 -11.65 37.67 -7.12
C GLN A 28 -12.78 37.49 -8.13
N ARG A 29 -13.35 36.28 -8.15
CA ARG A 29 -14.57 35.97 -8.90
C ARG A 29 -15.78 36.44 -8.12
N VAL A 30 -16.51 37.38 -8.67
CA VAL A 30 -17.72 37.95 -8.07
C VAL A 30 -18.83 38.03 -9.10
N THR A 31 -20.07 38.14 -8.64
CA THR A 31 -21.17 38.51 -9.55
C THR A 31 -20.95 39.93 -10.07
N PHE A 32 -21.58 40.28 -11.19
CA PHE A 32 -21.48 41.62 -11.76
C PHE A 32 -21.84 42.72 -10.75
N HIS A 33 -22.93 42.52 -10.01
CA HIS A 33 -23.40 43.48 -9.01
C HIS A 33 -22.39 43.64 -7.85
N GLU A 34 -21.86 42.55 -7.32
CA GLU A 34 -20.83 42.59 -6.27
C GLU A 34 -19.53 43.25 -6.75
N GLY A 35 -19.12 42.98 -7.98
CA GLY A 35 -17.95 43.63 -8.58
C GLY A 35 -18.12 45.13 -8.72
N TYR A 36 -19.29 45.56 -9.19
CA TYR A 36 -19.66 46.97 -9.29
C TYR A 36 -19.58 47.69 -7.93
N ILE A 37 -20.18 47.11 -6.89
CA ILE A 37 -20.14 47.67 -5.53
C ILE A 37 -18.71 47.72 -4.98
N ARG A 38 -17.88 46.70 -5.24
CA ARG A 38 -16.47 46.69 -4.80
C ARG A 38 -15.63 47.78 -5.44
N CYS A 39 -15.78 48.03 -6.74
CA CYS A 39 -15.06 49.14 -7.40
C CYS A 39 -15.33 50.46 -6.66
N LEU A 40 -16.60 50.75 -6.40
CA LEU A 40 -17.01 51.97 -5.71
C LEU A 40 -16.49 52.05 -4.27
N GLN A 41 -16.49 50.94 -3.53
CA GLN A 41 -15.93 50.89 -2.16
C GLN A 41 -14.45 51.24 -2.10
N TYR A 42 -13.68 50.91 -3.13
CA TYR A 42 -12.26 51.25 -3.22
C TYR A 42 -12.01 52.62 -3.89
N GLY A 43 -13.06 53.40 -4.17
CA GLY A 43 -12.95 54.70 -4.84
C GLY A 43 -12.51 54.59 -6.30
N LEU A 44 -12.77 53.45 -6.93
CA LEU A 44 -12.43 53.19 -8.34
C LEU A 44 -13.69 53.25 -9.20
N GLU A 45 -13.51 53.67 -10.45
CA GLU A 45 -14.60 53.69 -11.42
C GLU A 45 -14.77 52.30 -12.07
N PRO A 46 -15.98 51.73 -12.12
CA PRO A 46 -16.25 50.51 -12.88
C PRO A 46 -15.83 50.68 -14.35
N ALA A 47 -15.11 49.71 -14.90
CA ALA A 47 -14.63 49.82 -16.28
C ALA A 47 -15.77 49.65 -17.30
N GLU A 48 -15.88 50.60 -18.23
CA GLU A 48 -16.67 50.45 -19.46
C GLU A 48 -15.73 50.12 -20.63
N ILE A 49 -15.91 48.95 -21.25
CA ILE A 49 -15.10 48.54 -22.42
C ILE A 49 -15.74 49.14 -23.67
N LEU A 50 -15.12 50.19 -24.21
CA LEU A 50 -15.69 50.98 -25.30
C LEU A 50 -14.93 50.81 -26.63
N SER A 51 -13.74 50.22 -26.60
CA SER A 51 -12.85 50.08 -27.76
C SER A 51 -11.96 48.85 -27.73
N GLU A 52 -11.42 48.44 -28.89
CA GLU A 52 -10.42 47.37 -28.98
C GLU A 52 -9.11 47.71 -28.24
N SER A 53 -8.79 49.00 -28.04
CA SER A 53 -7.64 49.37 -27.22
C SER A 53 -7.87 49.08 -25.73
N ASP A 54 -9.11 49.18 -25.25
CA ASP A 54 -9.44 48.86 -23.87
C ASP A 54 -9.30 47.35 -23.61
N GLU A 55 -9.69 46.51 -24.58
CA GLU A 55 -9.58 45.05 -24.49
C GLU A 55 -8.11 44.61 -24.38
N LYS A 56 -7.22 45.15 -25.21
CA LYS A 56 -5.77 44.81 -25.16
C LYS A 56 -5.10 45.21 -23.84
N GLU A 57 -5.50 46.32 -23.25
CA GLU A 57 -4.93 46.78 -21.97
C GLU A 57 -5.45 45.96 -20.79
N ILE A 58 -6.71 45.52 -20.84
CA ILE A 58 -7.24 44.56 -19.87
C ILE A 58 -6.53 43.22 -19.99
N GLU A 59 -6.29 42.72 -21.20
CA GLU A 59 -5.48 41.51 -21.43
C GLU A 59 -4.08 41.65 -20.83
N ALA A 60 -3.39 42.78 -21.07
CA ALA A 60 -2.08 43.04 -20.48
C ALA A 60 -2.13 43.10 -18.94
N ALA A 61 -3.19 43.66 -18.36
CA ALA A 61 -3.38 43.72 -16.90
C ALA A 61 -3.71 42.35 -16.28
N LEU A 62 -4.19 41.39 -17.08
CA LEU A 62 -4.51 40.02 -16.65
C LEU A 62 -3.28 39.09 -16.69
N GLU A 63 -2.26 39.38 -17.50
CA GLU A 63 -1.06 38.54 -17.63
C GLU A 63 -0.36 38.23 -16.30
N PRO A 64 -0.13 39.19 -15.37
CA PRO A 64 0.46 38.88 -14.06
C PRO A 64 -0.38 37.91 -13.20
N LEU A 65 -1.71 37.96 -13.34
CA LEU A 65 -2.62 37.05 -12.66
C LEU A 65 -2.61 35.65 -13.30
N ARG A 66 -2.34 35.57 -14.61
CA ARG A 66 -2.15 34.32 -15.36
C ARG A 66 -0.88 33.60 -14.93
N GLU A 67 0.24 34.31 -14.81
CA GLU A 67 1.53 33.72 -14.40
C GLU A 67 1.50 33.16 -12.96
N SER A 68 0.85 33.88 -12.04
CA SER A 68 0.70 33.44 -10.64
C SER A 68 -0.22 32.21 -10.50
N THR A 69 -1.35 32.18 -11.21
CA THR A 69 -2.26 31.03 -11.20
C THR A 69 -1.66 29.80 -11.89
N GLN A 70 -0.89 29.99 -12.98
CA GLN A 70 -0.16 28.93 -13.65
C GLN A 70 0.92 28.32 -12.74
N SER A 71 1.63 29.15 -11.98
CA SER A 71 2.62 28.69 -10.99
C SER A 71 2.00 27.87 -9.86
N ILE A 72 0.84 28.29 -9.34
CA ILE A 72 0.10 27.53 -8.32
C ILE A 72 -0.42 26.21 -8.89
N LEU A 73 -0.94 26.21 -10.12
CA LEU A 73 -1.41 25.00 -10.79
C LEU A 73 -0.27 24.01 -11.02
N ILE A 74 0.89 24.48 -11.49
CA ILE A 74 2.10 23.67 -11.64
C ILE A 74 2.54 23.10 -10.30
N TYR A 75 2.56 23.92 -9.23
CA TYR A 75 2.92 23.45 -7.89
C TYR A 75 1.93 22.37 -7.38
N LYS A 76 0.63 22.58 -7.56
CA LYS A 76 -0.40 21.59 -7.22
C LYS A 76 -0.25 20.30 -8.04
N MET A 77 0.00 20.39 -9.34
CA MET A 77 0.22 19.24 -10.21
C MET A 77 1.50 18.49 -9.83
N LYS A 78 2.62 19.19 -9.58
CA LYS A 78 3.87 18.55 -9.08
C LYS A 78 3.63 17.85 -7.75
N ARG A 79 2.89 18.48 -6.83
CA ARG A 79 2.56 17.88 -5.53
C ARG A 79 1.66 16.64 -5.70
N ILE A 80 0.67 16.68 -6.60
CA ILE A 80 -0.16 15.52 -6.94
C ILE A 80 0.69 14.40 -7.57
N VAL A 81 1.57 14.72 -8.53
CA VAL A 81 2.49 13.74 -9.14
C VAL A 81 3.43 13.13 -8.09
N LEU A 82 3.96 13.94 -7.16
CA LEU A 82 4.78 13.45 -6.06
C LEU A 82 4.00 12.56 -5.08
N LEU A 83 2.75 12.90 -4.77
CA LEU A 83 1.86 12.09 -3.93
C LEU A 83 1.43 10.80 -4.63
N LEU A 84 1.18 10.83 -5.94
CA LEU A 84 0.89 9.65 -6.74
C LEU A 84 2.12 8.76 -6.88
N ALA A 85 3.32 9.33 -7.10
CA ALA A 85 4.56 8.58 -7.14
C ALA A 85 4.89 7.94 -5.79
N SER A 86 4.68 8.65 -4.67
CA SER A 86 4.85 8.07 -3.33
C SER A 86 3.81 6.99 -3.04
N PHE A 87 2.55 7.18 -3.45
CA PHE A 87 1.50 6.18 -3.31
C PHE A 87 1.77 4.93 -4.18
N ILE A 88 2.26 5.11 -5.41
CA ILE A 88 2.72 4.02 -6.28
C ILE A 88 3.90 3.28 -5.65
N LEU A 89 4.89 3.98 -5.10
CA LEU A 89 6.02 3.37 -4.37
C LEU A 89 5.56 2.57 -3.14
N VAL A 90 4.49 3.00 -2.48
CA VAL A 90 3.86 2.25 -1.36
C VAL A 90 3.13 1.01 -1.87
N ILE A 91 2.37 1.11 -2.97
CA ILE A 91 1.67 -0.05 -3.58
C ILE A 91 2.67 -1.09 -4.10
N VAL A 92 3.75 -0.66 -4.75
CA VAL A 92 4.81 -1.54 -5.28
C VAL A 92 5.60 -2.23 -4.14
N ARG A 93 5.53 -1.71 -2.90
CA ARG A 93 6.22 -2.26 -1.73
C ARG A 93 5.49 -3.42 -1.04
N SER A 94 4.25 -3.73 -1.39
CA SER A 94 3.57 -4.92 -0.84
C SER A 94 4.01 -6.16 -1.61
N SER A 95 5.22 -6.68 -1.35
CA SER A 95 5.59 -8.03 -1.77
C SER A 95 4.52 -9.01 -1.24
N ALA A 96 4.01 -9.90 -2.08
CA ALA A 96 3.14 -10.96 -1.59
C ALA A 96 3.88 -11.76 -0.51
N ASN A 97 3.22 -12.04 0.62
CA ASN A 97 3.83 -12.81 1.73
C ASN A 97 4.45 -14.11 1.20
N LYS A 98 5.68 -14.43 1.65
CA LYS A 98 6.38 -15.69 1.29
C LYS A 98 5.53 -16.90 1.67
N TYR A 99 4.94 -16.91 2.86
CA TYR A 99 4.18 -18.04 3.38
C TYR A 99 2.68 -17.96 3.09
N VAL A 100 2.09 -19.12 2.77
CA VAL A 100 0.67 -19.29 2.44
C VAL A 100 0.11 -20.40 3.32
N VAL A 101 -0.89 -20.07 4.14
CA VAL A 101 -1.50 -21.00 5.10
C VAL A 101 -2.73 -21.68 4.49
N SER A 102 -2.83 -23.00 4.64
CA SER A 102 -4.00 -23.78 4.25
C SER A 102 -4.77 -24.26 5.48
N ASN A 103 -6.11 -24.16 5.45
CA ASN A 103 -6.97 -24.71 6.51
C ASN A 103 -7.28 -26.20 6.36
N GLN A 104 -6.86 -26.83 5.26
CA GLN A 104 -7.13 -28.24 5.03
C GLN A 104 -6.29 -29.08 6.00
N ARG A 105 -6.94 -30.02 6.69
CA ARG A 105 -6.27 -30.96 7.58
C ARG A 105 -5.84 -32.20 6.81
N VAL A 106 -4.53 -32.45 6.78
CA VAL A 106 -3.89 -33.48 5.95
C VAL A 106 -2.71 -34.08 6.70
N THR A 107 -2.29 -35.28 6.32
CA THR A 107 -1.02 -35.85 6.81
C THR A 107 0.17 -35.04 6.29
N PHE A 108 1.35 -35.23 6.88
CA PHE A 108 2.56 -34.51 6.47
C PHE A 108 2.87 -34.68 4.98
N HIS A 109 2.84 -35.92 4.48
CA HIS A 109 3.10 -36.21 3.07
C HIS A 109 1.99 -35.69 2.15
N GLU A 110 0.73 -35.77 2.57
CA GLU A 110 -0.38 -35.17 1.82
C GLU A 110 -0.23 -33.65 1.71
N GLY A 111 0.11 -32.96 2.80
CA GLY A 111 0.35 -31.51 2.82
C GLY A 111 1.50 -31.10 1.90
N TYR A 112 2.58 -31.87 1.89
CA TYR A 112 3.71 -31.66 0.97
C TYR A 112 3.23 -31.68 -0.49
N LEU A 113 2.46 -32.71 -0.86
CA LEU A 113 1.91 -32.85 -2.22
C LEU A 113 0.92 -31.73 -2.56
N ARG A 114 0.13 -31.25 -1.58
CA ARG A 114 -0.80 -30.13 -1.79
C ARG A 114 -0.06 -28.84 -2.12
N CYS A 115 1.05 -28.54 -1.45
CA CYS A 115 1.85 -27.36 -1.80
C CYS A 115 2.32 -27.41 -3.26
N LEU A 116 2.83 -28.56 -3.69
CA LEU A 116 3.23 -28.75 -5.09
C LEU A 116 2.06 -28.62 -6.06
N GLN A 117 0.90 -29.21 -5.71
CA GLN A 117 -0.33 -29.10 -6.51
C GLN A 117 -0.81 -27.65 -6.68
N TYR A 118 -0.59 -26.80 -5.67
CA TYR A 118 -0.91 -25.37 -5.72
C TYR A 118 0.14 -24.53 -6.47
N GLY A 119 1.17 -25.16 -7.04
CA GLY A 119 2.28 -24.45 -7.69
C GLY A 119 3.22 -23.75 -6.70
N LEU A 120 3.13 -24.09 -5.41
CA LEU A 120 3.93 -23.56 -4.32
C LEU A 120 5.00 -24.58 -3.91
N GLU A 121 5.86 -24.19 -2.98
CA GLU A 121 6.83 -25.06 -2.33
C GLU A 121 6.37 -25.42 -0.90
N PRO A 122 6.79 -26.57 -0.36
CA PRO A 122 6.67 -26.84 1.07
C PRO A 122 7.41 -25.77 1.88
N ALA A 123 6.79 -25.21 2.92
CA ALA A 123 7.43 -24.19 3.75
C ALA A 123 8.68 -24.69 4.47
N GLU A 124 9.71 -23.84 4.45
CA GLU A 124 10.97 -23.99 5.16
C GLU A 124 11.28 -22.72 5.96
N ILE A 125 11.79 -22.89 7.18
CA ILE A 125 12.20 -21.78 8.05
C ILE A 125 13.72 -21.87 8.25
N LEU A 126 14.48 -21.10 7.48
CA LEU A 126 15.93 -21.22 7.41
C LEU A 126 16.65 -20.14 8.23
N SER A 127 15.91 -19.21 8.84
CA SER A 127 16.48 -18.08 9.57
C SER A 127 15.48 -17.46 10.56
N GLU A 128 15.98 -16.58 11.43
CA GLU A 128 15.13 -15.76 12.29
C GLU A 128 14.18 -14.86 11.48
N SER A 129 14.64 -14.30 10.36
CA SER A 129 13.79 -13.52 9.46
C SER A 129 12.66 -14.36 8.85
N ASP A 130 12.93 -15.63 8.52
CA ASP A 130 11.90 -16.55 8.04
C ASP A 130 10.86 -16.86 9.12
N GLN A 131 11.30 -16.98 10.37
CA GLN A 131 10.45 -17.20 11.54
C GLN A 131 9.56 -15.96 11.81
N GLU A 132 10.11 -14.75 11.72
CA GLU A 132 9.33 -13.53 11.87
C GLU A 132 8.25 -13.40 10.77
N GLU A 133 8.58 -13.72 9.53
CA GLU A 133 7.65 -13.64 8.40
C GLU A 133 6.54 -14.71 8.49
N ILE A 134 6.85 -15.95 8.89
CA ILE A 134 5.82 -16.99 9.07
C ILE A 134 4.90 -16.65 10.24
N GLU A 135 5.42 -16.09 11.33
CA GLU A 135 4.61 -15.64 12.44
C GLU A 135 3.70 -14.46 12.06
N ALA A 136 4.15 -13.56 11.19
CA ALA A 136 3.35 -12.45 10.71
C ALA A 136 2.08 -12.93 9.96
N VAL A 137 2.14 -14.07 9.26
CA VAL A 137 0.95 -14.66 8.63
C VAL A 137 0.10 -15.49 9.58
N LEU A 138 0.68 -16.05 10.66
CA LEU A 138 -0.05 -16.87 11.63
C LEU A 138 -0.77 -16.05 12.72
N LYS A 139 -0.19 -14.93 13.16
CA LYS A 139 -0.74 -14.06 14.23
C LYS A 139 -2.19 -13.64 13.97
N PRO A 140 -2.60 -13.16 12.77
CA PRO A 140 -3.98 -12.78 12.51
C PRO A 140 -4.95 -13.96 12.48
N LEU A 141 -4.50 -15.14 12.06
CA LEU A 141 -5.35 -16.33 11.96
C LEU A 141 -5.81 -16.81 13.34
N ARG A 142 -5.03 -16.56 14.39
CA ARG A 142 -5.44 -16.85 15.77
C ARG A 142 -6.79 -16.23 16.12
N GLU A 143 -7.01 -14.97 15.76
CA GLU A 143 -8.20 -14.20 16.17
C GLU A 143 -9.50 -14.76 15.62
N ILE A 144 -9.41 -15.56 14.56
CA ILE A 144 -10.54 -16.25 13.93
C ILE A 144 -10.61 -17.75 14.27
N GLY A 145 -9.89 -18.20 15.31
CA GLY A 145 -9.94 -19.59 15.80
C GLY A 145 -9.09 -20.59 15.02
N PHE A 146 -8.05 -20.13 14.30
CA PHE A 146 -7.19 -21.01 13.50
C PHE A 146 -5.96 -21.58 14.22
N GLY A 147 -5.76 -21.29 15.52
CA GLY A 147 -4.51 -21.53 16.29
C GLY A 147 -4.14 -22.97 16.62
N GLU A 148 -4.34 -23.91 15.70
CA GLU A 148 -3.81 -25.28 15.80
C GLU A 148 -2.37 -25.37 15.26
N GLY A 149 -1.73 -26.53 15.39
CA GLY A 149 -0.43 -26.80 14.76
C GLY A 149 -0.50 -26.80 13.23
N PHE A 150 0.60 -26.41 12.59
CA PHE A 150 0.75 -26.37 11.15
C PHE A 150 2.01 -27.09 10.70
N TRP A 151 1.91 -27.95 9.70
CA TRP A 151 3.08 -28.58 9.09
C TRP A 151 4.06 -27.54 8.52
N ILE A 152 5.31 -27.67 8.95
CA ILE A 152 6.51 -27.07 8.34
C ILE A 152 7.37 -28.24 7.88
N PHE A 153 7.84 -28.23 6.64
CA PHE A 153 8.19 -29.49 5.99
C PHE A 153 9.64 -29.91 6.23
N ALA A 154 9.96 -30.17 7.50
CA ALA A 154 11.17 -30.84 7.95
C ALA A 154 10.83 -32.18 8.62
N SER A 155 11.68 -33.18 8.40
CA SER A 155 11.52 -34.51 9.01
C SER A 155 12.86 -35.18 9.26
N ASN A 156 12.92 -36.09 10.23
CA ASN A 156 14.07 -36.96 10.46
C ASN A 156 13.86 -38.38 9.90
N LEU A 157 12.92 -38.55 8.97
CA LEU A 157 12.55 -39.86 8.40
C LEU A 157 13.71 -40.56 7.68
N VAL A 158 14.71 -39.81 7.20
CA VAL A 158 15.84 -40.32 6.41
C VAL A 158 16.82 -41.14 7.26
N ASP A 159 17.24 -40.61 8.41
CA ASP A 159 18.31 -41.22 9.23
C ASP A 159 17.94 -41.37 10.72
N LYS A 160 16.69 -41.03 11.08
CA LYS A 160 16.12 -41.07 12.44
C LYS A 160 16.87 -40.22 13.47
N THR A 161 17.81 -39.39 13.03
CA THR A 161 18.71 -38.64 13.92
C THR A 161 18.66 -37.15 13.61
N ASN A 162 18.75 -36.77 12.34
CA ASN A 162 18.81 -35.38 11.91
C ASN A 162 17.53 -35.01 11.15
N TYR A 163 17.04 -33.81 11.40
CA TYR A 163 15.96 -33.23 10.61
C TYR A 163 16.50 -32.62 9.33
N TYR A 164 15.78 -32.84 8.23
CA TYR A 164 16.07 -32.27 6.92
C TYR A 164 14.82 -31.59 6.36
N TRP A 165 15.01 -30.42 5.76
CA TRP A 165 13.95 -29.76 5.02
C TRP A 165 13.68 -30.46 3.69
N LEU A 166 12.42 -30.76 3.39
CA LEU A 166 12.06 -31.59 2.24
C LEU A 166 12.23 -30.87 0.88
N ASN A 167 12.25 -29.54 0.85
CA ASN A 167 12.32 -28.77 -0.40
C ASN A 167 13.78 -28.56 -0.83
N SER A 168 14.58 -27.91 0.02
CA SER A 168 16.00 -27.60 -0.17
C SER A 168 16.93 -28.79 0.08
N LYS A 169 16.47 -29.82 0.81
CA LYS A 169 17.28 -30.94 1.34
C LYS A 169 18.38 -30.51 2.31
N LEU A 170 18.32 -29.28 2.81
CA LEU A 170 19.28 -28.79 3.79
C LEU A 170 19.01 -29.43 5.16
N PRO A 171 20.06 -29.75 5.93
CA PRO A 171 19.89 -30.15 7.32
C PRO A 171 19.30 -28.99 8.14
N LEU A 172 18.71 -29.30 9.28
CA LEU A 172 18.20 -28.30 10.21
C LEU A 172 19.37 -27.56 10.90
N PHE A 173 19.68 -26.34 10.47
CA PHE A 173 20.72 -25.48 11.07
C PHE A 173 20.17 -24.28 11.86
N TYR A 174 18.89 -23.95 11.66
CA TYR A 174 18.13 -23.01 12.47
C TYR A 174 16.94 -23.75 13.08
N SER A 175 16.66 -23.49 14.35
CA SER A 175 15.54 -24.12 15.05
C SER A 175 14.98 -23.23 16.15
N LEU A 176 13.65 -23.28 16.32
CA LEU A 176 12.95 -22.64 17.41
C LEU A 176 12.01 -23.63 18.11
N PHE A 177 12.55 -24.78 18.52
CA PHE A 177 11.79 -25.78 19.27
C PHE A 177 11.21 -25.18 20.55
N SER A 178 9.99 -25.59 20.86
CA SER A 178 9.34 -25.24 22.11
C SER A 178 10.05 -25.90 23.29
N THR A 179 9.87 -25.35 24.49
CA THR A 179 10.46 -25.93 25.70
C THR A 179 10.07 -27.40 25.84
N GLY A 180 11.08 -28.28 25.86
CA GLY A 180 10.90 -29.73 25.96
C GLY A 180 10.93 -30.47 24.62
N GLN A 181 10.92 -29.76 23.49
CA GLN A 181 10.91 -30.35 22.15
C GLN A 181 12.30 -30.33 21.48
N PRO A 182 12.57 -31.24 20.53
CA PRO A 182 11.73 -32.39 20.17
C PRO A 182 11.81 -33.52 21.21
N ASP A 183 10.67 -34.12 21.58
CA ASP A 183 10.59 -35.16 22.63
C ASP A 183 10.32 -36.58 22.08
N ASN A 184 10.02 -36.69 20.79
CA ASN A 184 9.65 -37.94 20.12
C ASN A 184 8.57 -38.72 20.89
N ALA A 185 7.47 -38.06 21.26
CA ALA A 185 6.44 -38.65 22.10
C ALA A 185 5.90 -39.96 21.49
N GLY A 186 5.84 -41.00 22.32
CA GLY A 186 5.40 -42.33 21.90
C GLY A 186 6.30 -42.98 20.83
N GLN A 187 7.51 -42.46 20.61
CA GLN A 187 8.50 -42.90 19.62
C GLN A 187 8.01 -42.87 18.17
N LYS A 188 7.12 -41.93 17.85
CA LYS A 188 6.45 -41.86 16.54
C LYS A 188 6.49 -40.48 15.91
N GLU A 189 7.17 -39.51 16.51
CA GLU A 189 7.19 -38.14 16.03
C GLU A 189 8.46 -37.90 15.20
N ASN A 190 8.25 -37.64 13.92
CA ASN A 190 9.34 -37.59 12.94
C ASN A 190 9.17 -36.40 11.98
N CYS A 191 8.11 -35.61 12.13
CA CYS A 191 7.72 -34.53 11.23
C CYS A 191 7.46 -33.26 12.03
N LEU A 192 7.92 -32.12 11.55
CA LEU A 192 7.84 -30.88 12.32
C LEU A 192 6.55 -30.10 12.07
N GLU A 193 5.96 -29.59 13.14
CA GLU A 193 4.93 -28.57 13.09
C GLU A 193 5.40 -27.29 13.77
N ILE A 194 4.83 -26.16 13.35
CA ILE A 194 4.84 -24.92 14.12
C ILE A 194 3.49 -24.75 14.78
N TYR A 195 3.50 -24.43 16.06
CA TYR A 195 2.29 -24.23 16.85
C TYR A 195 2.48 -23.09 17.84
N GLN A 196 1.37 -22.62 18.37
CA GLN A 196 1.37 -21.53 19.32
C GLN A 196 1.64 -22.05 20.74
N ILE A 197 2.72 -21.57 21.37
CA ILE A 197 3.05 -21.87 22.78
C ILE A 197 2.25 -20.96 23.73
N SER A 198 2.12 -19.68 23.37
CA SER A 198 1.41 -18.67 24.17
C SER A 198 0.93 -17.51 23.28
N THR A 199 0.25 -16.51 23.86
CA THR A 199 -0.40 -15.40 23.14
C THR A 199 0.45 -14.76 22.04
N PHE A 200 1.78 -14.71 22.17
CA PHE A 200 2.68 -14.09 21.19
C PHE A 200 3.87 -14.94 20.76
N VAL A 201 3.93 -16.20 21.18
CA VAL A 201 5.11 -17.05 20.96
C VAL A 201 4.69 -18.28 20.16
N PHE A 202 5.31 -18.44 18.99
CA PHE A 202 5.27 -19.67 18.22
C PHE A 202 6.56 -20.45 18.45
N GLY A 203 6.46 -21.76 18.40
CA GLY A 203 7.62 -22.64 18.42
C GLY A 203 7.31 -23.94 17.72
N TRP A 204 8.35 -24.76 17.60
CA TRP A 204 8.27 -25.99 16.83
C TRP A 204 8.07 -27.18 17.75
N ASN A 205 7.42 -28.21 17.21
CA ASN A 205 7.20 -29.51 17.84
C ASN A 205 7.45 -30.59 16.79
N ASP A 206 8.02 -31.73 17.19
CA ASP A 206 7.89 -32.93 16.39
C ASP A 206 6.53 -33.58 16.64
N CYS A 207 5.90 -34.07 15.57
CA CYS A 207 4.55 -34.59 15.60
C CYS A 207 4.48 -35.87 14.74
N PRO A 208 3.56 -36.81 15.02
CA PRO A 208 3.43 -38.00 14.20
C PRO A 208 3.04 -37.60 12.78
N CYS A 209 3.78 -38.06 11.78
CA CYS A 209 3.58 -37.66 10.38
C CYS A 209 2.17 -37.98 9.83
N GLU A 210 1.47 -38.93 10.45
CA GLU A 210 0.09 -39.34 10.11
C GLU A 210 -0.99 -38.46 10.75
N SER A 211 -0.61 -37.52 11.63
CA SER A 211 -1.53 -36.54 12.19
C SER A 211 -2.16 -35.69 11.08
N LYS A 212 -3.48 -35.45 11.17
CA LYS A 212 -4.19 -34.60 10.21
C LYS A 212 -4.30 -33.18 10.74
N ILE A 213 -3.31 -32.36 10.43
CA ILE A 213 -3.26 -30.95 10.82
C ILE A 213 -3.16 -30.04 9.60
N LYS A 214 -3.22 -28.73 9.83
CA LYS A 214 -3.11 -27.71 8.79
C LYS A 214 -1.67 -27.63 8.27
N PHE A 215 -1.42 -26.90 7.19
CA PHE A 215 -0.08 -26.81 6.62
C PHE A 215 0.23 -25.44 6.02
N ILE A 216 1.51 -25.15 5.91
CA ILE A 216 2.02 -23.89 5.36
C ILE A 216 2.85 -24.20 4.14
N CYS A 217 2.53 -23.58 3.01
CA CYS A 217 3.37 -23.56 1.83
C CYS A 217 4.19 -22.26 1.78
N GLN A 218 5.21 -22.22 0.94
CA GLN A 218 5.94 -21.00 0.59
C GLN A 218 5.88 -20.73 -0.90
N ARG A 219 5.91 -19.46 -1.29
CA ARG A 219 6.09 -19.04 -2.67
C ARG A 219 7.51 -19.36 -3.12
N LYS A 220 7.65 -19.74 -4.38
CA LYS A 220 8.97 -19.91 -5.01
C LYS A 220 9.71 -18.58 -4.96
N LYS A 221 10.99 -18.61 -4.62
CA LYS A 221 11.86 -17.44 -4.82
C LYS A 221 11.94 -17.19 -6.33
N GLU A 222 11.52 -16.00 -6.76
CA GLU A 222 11.85 -15.55 -8.12
C GLU A 222 13.37 -15.41 -8.21
N ILE A 223 13.96 -16.07 -9.20
CA ILE A 223 15.40 -16.06 -9.49
C ILE A 223 15.71 -14.83 -10.35
#